data_AF-A0A524EJU2-F1
#
_entry.id   AF-A0A524EJU2-F1
#
_cell.length_a   1.000
_cell.length_b   1.000
_cell.length_c   1.000
_cell.angle_alpha   90.00
_cell.angle_beta   90.00
_cell.angle_gamma   90.00
#
_symmetry.space_group_name_H-M   'P 1'
#
loop_
_entity.id
_entity.type
_entity.pdbx_description
1 polymer ?
#
loop_
_entity_poly.entity_id
_entity_poly.type
_entity_poly.pdbx_seq_one_letter_code
_entity_poly.pdbx_strand_id
1 'polypeptide(L)'
;MKKIEIARQTNFILALMLIHFVFFGYIANVYPKTELALENQELGLTILFLYQVMLNPSSFLSTIILFLIIFVMVLREPFFEYGIRNSIWLVLFIMIESWIWYWFIIEQIDIIAIGVYFLRIETYLTILLLLGINLLAALLGAITKETYRARIKKAELIKIKKDTKKGII
;
A
#
# COMPACT_ATOMS: atom_id res chain seq x y z
N MET A 1 -11.42 24.98 -5.67
CA MET A 1 -10.20 24.51 -4.97
C MET A 1 -10.51 23.46 -3.88
N LYS A 2 -11.39 23.73 -2.89
CA LYS A 2 -11.72 22.79 -1.79
C LYS A 2 -12.18 21.37 -2.20
N LYS A 3 -12.95 21.22 -3.30
CA LYS A 3 -13.49 19.90 -3.72
C LYS A 3 -12.43 18.88 -4.14
N ILE A 4 -11.33 19.34 -4.77
CA ILE A 4 -10.26 18.46 -5.27
C ILE A 4 -9.45 17.91 -4.09
N GLU A 5 -9.24 18.73 -3.05
CA GLU A 5 -8.49 18.32 -1.86
C GLU A 5 -9.24 17.30 -1.01
N ILE A 6 -10.56 17.45 -0.88
CA ILE A 6 -11.42 16.49 -0.16
C ILE A 6 -11.42 15.13 -0.85
N ALA A 7 -11.59 15.09 -2.19
CA ALA A 7 -11.57 13.85 -2.95
C ALA A 7 -10.21 13.13 -2.83
N ARG A 8 -9.11 13.88 -2.82
CA ARG A 8 -7.75 13.36 -2.61
C ARG A 8 -7.56 12.78 -1.22
N GLN A 9 -7.92 13.53 -0.17
CA GLN A 9 -7.81 13.04 1.20
C GLN A 9 -8.64 11.76 1.41
N THR A 10 -9.83 11.71 0.82
CA THR A 10 -10.69 10.52 0.86
C THR A 10 -10.03 9.30 0.23
N ASN A 11 -9.35 9.47 -0.91
CA ASN A 11 -8.63 8.38 -1.58
C ASN A 11 -7.48 7.83 -0.73
N PHE A 12 -6.72 8.72 -0.10
CA PHE A 12 -5.64 8.34 0.82
C PHE A 12 -6.19 7.63 2.07
N ILE A 13 -7.22 8.19 2.71
CA ILE A 13 -7.87 7.59 3.89
C ILE A 13 -8.43 6.20 3.55
N LEU A 14 -9.02 6.03 2.37
CA LEU A 14 -9.49 4.71 1.92
C LEU A 14 -8.34 3.72 1.82
N ALA A 15 -7.17 4.11 1.31
CA ALA A 15 -5.99 3.25 1.28
C ALA A 15 -5.51 2.88 2.69
N LEU A 16 -5.51 3.83 3.64
CA LEU A 16 -5.20 3.55 5.05
C LEU A 16 -6.15 2.51 5.64
N MET A 17 -7.46 2.67 5.43
CA MET A 17 -8.47 1.72 5.90
C MET A 17 -8.31 0.34 5.25
N LEU A 18 -8.01 0.27 3.95
CA LEU A 18 -7.75 -1.00 3.27
C LEU A 18 -6.48 -1.68 3.79
N ILE A 19 -5.44 -0.92 4.11
CA ILE A 19 -4.24 -1.46 4.75
C ILE A 19 -4.59 -2.05 6.12
N HIS A 20 -5.30 -1.30 6.95
CA HIS A 20 -5.68 -1.75 8.29
C HIS A 20 -6.61 -2.98 8.26
N PHE A 21 -7.70 -2.93 7.50
CA PHE A 21 -8.71 -4.00 7.54
C PHE A 21 -8.44 -5.16 6.58
N VAL A 22 -7.92 -4.89 5.37
CA VAL A 22 -7.76 -5.92 4.35
C VAL A 22 -6.36 -6.52 4.41
N PHE A 23 -5.32 -5.70 4.40
CA PHE A 23 -3.95 -6.21 4.44
C PHE A 23 -3.62 -6.83 5.81
N PHE A 24 -3.77 -6.07 6.90
CA PHE A 24 -3.53 -6.65 8.23
C PHE A 24 -4.59 -7.65 8.66
N GLY A 25 -5.86 -7.50 8.23
CA GLY A 25 -6.88 -8.52 8.46
C GLY A 25 -6.56 -9.85 7.76
N TYR A 26 -6.01 -9.82 6.55
CA TYR A 26 -5.50 -11.03 5.88
C TYR A 26 -4.35 -11.66 6.67
N ILE A 27 -3.37 -10.86 7.11
CA ILE A 27 -2.23 -11.34 7.90
C ILE A 27 -2.72 -12.00 9.18
N ALA A 28 -3.63 -11.37 9.91
CA ALA A 28 -4.21 -11.91 11.14
C ALA A 28 -4.93 -13.25 10.91
N ASN A 29 -5.55 -13.44 9.75
CA ASN A 29 -6.20 -14.70 9.39
C ASN A 29 -5.19 -15.81 9.04
N VAL A 30 -4.05 -15.47 8.43
CA VAL A 30 -2.99 -16.46 8.09
C VAL A 30 -2.18 -16.85 9.33
N TYR A 31 -2.02 -15.92 10.26
CA TYR A 31 -1.26 -16.10 11.50
C TYR A 31 -2.20 -16.06 12.71
N PRO A 32 -3.06 -17.08 12.88
CA PRO A 32 -4.00 -17.11 13.98
C PRO A 32 -3.27 -17.24 15.31
N LYS A 33 -3.84 -16.61 16.34
CA LYS A 33 -3.40 -16.76 17.72
C LYS A 33 -3.67 -18.20 18.18
N THR A 34 -2.62 -19.00 18.29
CA THR A 34 -2.66 -20.32 18.95
C THR A 34 -1.82 -20.26 20.23
N GLU A 35 -2.20 -21.05 21.25
CA GLU A 35 -1.52 -21.05 22.55
C GLU A 35 -0.01 -21.31 22.42
N LEU A 36 0.38 -22.27 21.57
CA LEU A 36 1.78 -22.59 21.26
C LEU A 36 2.54 -21.39 20.65
N ALA A 37 1.85 -20.58 19.87
CA ALA A 37 2.46 -19.48 19.15
C ALA A 37 2.59 -18.21 19.99
N LEU A 38 1.78 -18.10 21.05
CA LEU A 38 1.94 -17.09 22.09
C LEU A 38 3.15 -17.40 22.98
N GLU A 39 3.36 -18.68 23.31
CA GLU A 39 4.49 -19.14 24.12
C GLU A 39 5.84 -18.85 23.43
N ASN A 40 5.93 -19.10 22.12
CA ASN A 40 7.18 -18.93 21.37
C ASN A 40 7.46 -17.48 20.94
N GLN A 41 6.50 -16.54 21.08
CA GLN A 41 6.58 -15.15 20.59
C GLN A 41 6.92 -14.97 19.09
N GLU A 42 7.11 -16.06 18.34
CA GLU A 42 7.54 -16.05 16.94
C GLU A 42 6.55 -15.31 16.04
N LEU A 43 5.24 -15.46 16.29
CA LEU A 43 4.20 -14.75 15.55
C LEU A 43 4.29 -13.23 15.69
N GLY A 44 4.52 -12.76 16.91
CA GLY A 44 4.68 -11.34 17.20
C GLY A 44 5.85 -10.78 16.41
N LEU A 45 7.01 -11.45 16.46
CA LEU A 45 8.21 -11.02 15.74
C LEU A 45 8.01 -11.09 14.22
N THR A 46 7.35 -12.11 13.69
CA THR A 46 7.06 -12.21 12.24
C THR A 46 6.19 -11.05 11.74
N ILE A 47 5.18 -10.64 12.52
CA ILE A 47 4.31 -9.52 12.14
C ILE A 47 4.99 -8.17 12.36
N LEU A 48 5.82 -8.07 13.39
CA LEU A 48 6.65 -6.90 13.63
C LEU A 48 7.61 -6.66 12.45
N PHE A 49 8.28 -7.72 11.98
CA PHE A 49 9.17 -7.70 10.82
C PHE A 49 8.47 -8.18 9.54
N LEU A 50 7.62 -7.30 8.97
CA LEU A 50 6.76 -7.62 7.83
C LEU A 50 7.47 -8.21 6.60
N TYR A 51 8.79 -8.05 6.45
CA TYR A 51 9.52 -8.73 5.36
C TYR A 51 9.35 -10.26 5.41
N GLN A 52 9.24 -10.85 6.61
CA GLN A 52 9.03 -12.28 6.78
C GLN A 52 7.66 -12.69 6.26
N VAL A 53 6.62 -11.92 6.57
CA VAL A 53 5.25 -12.15 6.08
C VAL A 53 5.17 -11.97 4.56
N MET A 54 5.77 -10.91 4.03
CA MET A 54 5.65 -10.56 2.61
C MET A 54 6.44 -11.50 1.69
N LEU A 55 7.53 -12.10 2.16
CA LEU A 55 8.37 -13.02 1.37
C LEU A 55 8.08 -14.50 1.63
N ASN A 56 7.32 -14.83 2.68
CA ASN A 56 6.96 -16.22 2.95
C ASN A 56 5.95 -16.73 1.90
N PRO A 57 6.21 -17.87 1.23
CA PRO A 57 5.30 -18.45 0.24
C PRO A 57 3.86 -18.66 0.72
N SER A 58 3.65 -19.00 2.00
CA SER A 58 2.31 -19.25 2.55
C SER A 58 1.50 -17.96 2.72
N SER A 59 2.17 -16.82 2.87
CA SER A 59 1.55 -15.50 3.09
C SER A 59 1.84 -14.51 1.96
N PHE A 60 2.44 -14.94 0.85
CA PHE A 60 2.83 -14.07 -0.27
C PHE A 60 1.66 -13.28 -0.87
N LEU A 61 0.43 -13.78 -0.73
CA LEU A 61 -0.77 -13.05 -1.12
C LEU A 61 -0.92 -11.70 -0.39
N SER A 62 -0.35 -11.55 0.82
CA SER A 62 -0.28 -10.26 1.54
C SER A 62 0.45 -9.19 0.72
N THR A 63 1.56 -9.54 0.08
CA THR A 63 2.32 -8.66 -0.81
C THR A 63 1.50 -8.22 -2.01
N ILE A 64 0.75 -9.15 -2.60
CA ILE A 64 -0.16 -8.86 -3.72
C ILE A 64 -1.28 -7.92 -3.28
N ILE A 65 -1.89 -8.17 -2.12
CA ILE A 65 -2.93 -7.31 -1.54
C ILE A 65 -2.39 -5.89 -1.33
N LEU A 66 -1.23 -5.75 -0.68
CA LEU A 66 -0.60 -4.45 -0.45
C LEU A 66 -0.30 -3.72 -1.77
N PHE A 67 0.29 -4.44 -2.73
CA PHE A 67 0.58 -3.93 -4.06
C PHE A 67 -0.69 -3.39 -4.73
N LEU A 68 -1.79 -4.15 -4.70
CA LEU A 68 -3.06 -3.75 -5.31
C LEU A 68 -3.69 -2.53 -4.64
N ILE A 69 -3.65 -2.44 -3.31
CA ILE A 69 -4.19 -1.28 -2.57
C ILE A 69 -3.48 0.00 -3.02
N ILE A 70 -2.14 -0.04 -3.08
CA ILE A 70 -1.33 1.12 -3.46
C ILE A 70 -1.49 1.45 -4.94
N PHE A 71 -1.50 0.42 -5.79
CA PHE A 71 -1.74 0.57 -7.23
C PHE A 71 -3.08 1.28 -7.51
N VAL A 72 -4.16 0.83 -6.86
CA VAL A 72 -5.49 1.45 -6.99
C VAL A 72 -5.51 2.87 -6.43
N MET A 73 -4.86 3.12 -5.29
CA MET A 73 -4.75 4.47 -4.72
C MET A 73 -4.12 5.43 -5.74
N VAL A 74 -2.98 5.07 -6.34
CA VAL A 74 -2.30 5.94 -7.32
C VAL A 74 -3.10 6.06 -8.62
N LEU A 75 -3.74 4.98 -9.08
CA LEU A 75 -4.63 5.04 -10.25
C LEU A 75 -5.77 6.04 -10.07
N ARG A 76 -6.29 6.20 -8.86
CA ARG A 76 -7.36 7.15 -8.56
C ARG A 76 -6.86 8.59 -8.39
N GLU A 77 -5.57 8.78 -8.10
CA GLU A 77 -4.99 10.09 -7.79
C GLU A 77 -4.83 10.97 -9.05
N PRO A 78 -5.36 12.22 -9.11
CA PRO A 78 -5.35 13.03 -10.33
C PRO A 78 -3.96 13.33 -10.89
N PHE A 79 -2.95 13.41 -10.01
CA PHE A 79 -1.56 13.79 -10.29
C PHE A 79 -0.61 12.70 -9.78
N PHE A 80 0.35 12.30 -10.62
CA PHE A 80 1.26 11.18 -10.32
C PHE A 80 2.18 11.46 -9.12
N GLU A 81 2.68 12.70 -9.01
CA GLU A 81 3.62 13.13 -7.96
C GLU A 81 3.03 12.95 -6.57
N TYR A 82 1.73 13.24 -6.43
CA TYR A 82 1.02 13.08 -5.17
C TYR A 82 0.79 11.60 -4.85
N GLY A 83 0.49 10.77 -5.86
CA GLY A 83 0.36 9.32 -5.68
C GLY A 83 1.64 8.68 -5.16
N ILE A 84 2.78 9.03 -5.76
CA ILE A 84 4.11 8.55 -5.34
C ILE A 84 4.48 9.10 -3.95
N ARG A 85 4.24 10.38 -3.69
CA ARG A 85 4.47 10.96 -2.35
C ARG A 85 3.65 10.23 -1.29
N ASN A 86 2.38 9.97 -1.55
CA ASN A 86 1.48 9.27 -0.64
C ASN A 86 1.92 7.82 -0.42
N SER A 87 2.42 7.11 -1.45
CA SER A 87 2.89 5.73 -1.28
C SER A 87 4.12 5.62 -0.36
N ILE A 88 4.97 6.67 -0.31
CA ILE A 88 6.08 6.76 0.65
C ILE A 88 5.54 6.97 2.06
N TRP A 89 4.57 7.86 2.26
CA TRP A 89 3.92 8.06 3.55
C TRP A 89 3.21 6.79 4.07
N LEU A 90 2.65 5.98 3.17
CA LEU A 90 2.06 4.70 3.52
C LEU A 90 3.08 3.73 4.14
N VAL A 91 4.37 3.81 3.79
CA VAL A 91 5.40 2.95 4.42
C VAL A 91 5.43 3.20 5.93
N LEU A 92 5.48 4.47 6.34
CA LEU A 92 5.49 4.84 7.76
C LEU A 92 4.22 4.37 8.46
N PHE A 93 3.07 4.56 7.83
CA PHE A 93 1.79 4.09 8.36
C PHE A 93 1.76 2.57 8.54
N ILE A 94 2.19 1.80 7.54
CA ILE A 94 2.22 0.33 7.59
C ILE A 94 3.15 -0.17 8.71
N MET A 95 4.29 0.49 8.93
CA MET A 95 5.18 0.13 10.05
C MET A 95 4.53 0.41 11.41
N ILE A 96 3.88 1.55 11.58
CA ILE A 96 3.20 1.87 12.84
C ILE A 96 2.07 0.87 13.10
N GLU A 97 1.30 0.53 12.08
CA GLU A 97 0.27 -0.50 12.16
C GLU A 97 0.86 -1.87 12.52
N SER A 98 2.03 -2.25 11.99
CA SER A 98 2.66 -3.53 12.36
C SER A 98 3.03 -3.59 13.84
N TRP A 99 3.44 -2.46 14.43
CA TRP A 99 3.70 -2.35 15.87
C TRP A 99 2.42 -2.45 16.70
N ILE A 100 1.34 -1.80 16.24
CA ILE A 100 0.03 -1.88 16.89
C ILE A 100 -0.48 -3.33 16.88
N TRP A 101 -0.40 -4.00 15.72
CA TRP A 101 -0.78 -5.41 15.60
C TRP A 101 0.11 -6.34 16.43
N TYR A 102 1.41 -6.07 16.50
CA TYR A 102 2.31 -6.78 17.41
C TYR A 102 1.80 -6.72 18.86
N TRP A 103 1.48 -5.53 19.39
CA TRP A 103 0.95 -5.39 20.75
C TRP A 103 -0.37 -6.13 20.98
N PHE A 104 -1.28 -6.14 19.99
CA PHE A 104 -2.51 -6.93 20.09
C PHE A 104 -2.24 -8.44 20.15
N ILE A 105 -1.17 -8.90 19.50
CA ILE A 105 -0.81 -10.32 19.49
C ILE A 105 -0.11 -10.71 20.78
N ILE A 106 0.83 -9.92 21.28
CA ILE A 106 1.51 -10.22 22.55
C ILE A 106 0.67 -9.85 23.80
N GLU A 107 -0.48 -9.18 23.61
CA GLU A 107 -1.39 -8.69 24.67
C GLU A 107 -0.75 -7.72 25.66
N GLN A 108 0.39 -7.14 25.28
CA GLN A 108 1.17 -6.25 26.12
C GLN A 108 1.69 -5.08 25.30
N ILE A 109 1.69 -3.90 25.93
CA ILE A 109 2.30 -2.71 25.34
C ILE A 109 3.79 -2.75 25.67
N ASP A 110 4.58 -3.18 24.69
CA ASP A 110 6.03 -3.23 24.79
C ASP A 110 6.67 -2.12 23.95
N ILE A 111 7.02 -1.02 24.62
CA ILE A 111 7.68 0.14 24.01
C ILE A 111 9.18 -0.13 23.80
N ILE A 112 9.78 -1.01 24.62
CA ILE A 112 11.19 -1.37 24.51
C ILE A 112 11.42 -2.13 23.20
N ALA A 113 10.49 -3.01 22.82
CA ALA A 113 10.51 -3.69 21.53
C ALA A 113 10.62 -2.72 20.34
N ILE A 114 10.00 -1.53 20.39
CA ILE A 114 10.14 -0.52 19.32
C ILE A 114 11.57 0.05 19.27
N GLY A 115 12.19 0.30 20.42
CA GLY A 115 13.58 0.76 20.47
C GLY A 115 14.55 -0.28 19.92
N VAL A 116 14.34 -1.55 20.31
CA VAL A 116 15.14 -2.68 19.83
C VAL A 116 14.88 -2.97 18.34
N TYR A 117 13.66 -2.73 17.85
CA TYR A 117 13.30 -2.91 16.44
C TYR A 117 14.29 -2.22 15.52
N PHE A 118 14.61 -0.94 15.75
CA PHE A 118 15.54 -0.19 14.90
C PHE A 118 17.01 -0.65 14.98
N LEU A 119 17.38 -1.48 15.95
CA LEU A 119 18.73 -2.04 16.06
C LEU A 119 18.91 -3.33 15.25
N ARG A 120 17.82 -3.93 14.76
CA ARG A 120 17.84 -5.22 14.05
C ARG A 120 17.91 -5.02 12.54
N ILE A 121 18.70 -5.87 11.85
CA ILE A 121 18.88 -5.80 10.39
C ILE A 121 17.56 -6.05 9.65
N GLU A 122 16.70 -6.86 10.24
CA GLU A 122 15.35 -7.20 9.80
C GLU A 122 14.45 -5.98 9.59
N THR A 123 14.65 -4.92 10.37
CA THR A 123 13.92 -3.66 10.21
C THR A 123 14.29 -2.96 8.92
N TYR A 124 15.57 -2.91 8.59
CA TYR A 124 16.04 -2.29 7.35
C TYR A 124 15.58 -3.08 6.14
N LEU A 125 15.55 -4.43 6.23
CA LEU A 125 14.94 -5.28 5.19
C LEU A 125 13.45 -5.00 5.03
N THR A 126 12.72 -4.84 6.14
CA THR A 126 11.30 -4.48 6.13
C THR A 126 11.05 -3.13 5.47
N ILE A 127 11.81 -2.10 5.85
CA ILE A 127 11.71 -0.76 5.26
C ILE A 127 12.02 -0.81 3.77
N LEU A 128 13.10 -1.47 3.38
CA LEU A 128 13.53 -1.57 1.98
C LEU A 128 12.47 -2.28 1.13
N LEU A 129 11.92 -3.40 1.63
CA LEU A 129 10.92 -4.17 0.91
C LEU A 129 9.60 -3.40 0.80
N LEU A 130 9.12 -2.78 1.88
CA LEU A 130 7.92 -1.94 1.85
C LEU A 130 8.09 -0.77 0.88
N LEU A 131 9.23 -0.08 0.93
CA LEU A 131 9.53 1.01 0.01
C LEU A 131 9.54 0.50 -1.44
N GLY A 132 10.17 -0.64 -1.70
CA GLY A 132 10.23 -1.27 -3.02
C GLY A 132 8.85 -1.61 -3.58
N ILE A 133 8.03 -2.33 -2.82
CA ILE A 133 6.66 -2.71 -3.22
C ILE A 133 5.80 -1.46 -3.44
N ASN A 134 5.85 -0.50 -2.51
CA ASN A 134 5.04 0.71 -2.57
C ASN A 134 5.39 1.56 -3.79
N LEU A 135 6.68 1.77 -4.06
CA LEU A 135 7.13 2.54 -5.21
C LEU A 135 6.85 1.82 -6.53
N LEU A 136 7.09 0.50 -6.59
CA LEU A 136 6.77 -0.30 -7.78
C LEU A 136 5.28 -0.21 -8.12
N ALA A 137 4.41 -0.40 -7.13
CA ALA A 137 2.96 -0.29 -7.30
C ALA A 137 2.54 1.11 -7.73
N ALA A 138 3.10 2.15 -7.11
CA ALA A 138 2.81 3.53 -7.43
C ALA A 138 3.24 3.90 -8.85
N LEU A 139 4.45 3.50 -9.28
CA LEU A 139 4.95 3.75 -10.62
C LEU A 139 4.10 3.04 -11.67
N LEU A 140 3.79 1.76 -11.46
CA LEU A 140 2.94 1.00 -12.39
C LEU A 140 1.52 1.60 -12.47
N GLY A 141 0.97 2.05 -11.34
CA GLY A 141 -0.31 2.76 -11.31
C GLY A 141 -0.27 4.07 -12.10
N ALA A 142 0.78 4.88 -11.91
CA ALA A 142 0.97 6.12 -12.63
C ALA A 142 1.10 5.92 -14.14
N ILE A 143 1.96 4.98 -14.58
CA ILE A 143 2.17 4.64 -15.99
C ILE A 143 0.86 4.15 -16.63
N THR A 144 0.13 3.26 -15.95
CA THR A 144 -1.15 2.73 -16.43
C THR A 144 -2.17 3.86 -16.63
N LYS A 145 -2.22 4.82 -15.71
CA LYS A 145 -3.12 5.98 -15.82
C LYS A 145 -2.73 6.90 -16.98
N GLU A 146 -1.44 7.17 -17.14
CA GLU A 146 -0.94 8.06 -18.18
C GLU A 146 -1.21 7.49 -19.58
N THR A 147 -0.91 6.22 -19.77
CA THR A 147 -1.19 5.51 -21.04
C THR A 147 -2.68 5.49 -21.36
N TYR A 148 -3.55 5.30 -20.36
CA TYR A 148 -5.00 5.38 -20.53
C TYR A 148 -5.46 6.78 -20.97
N ARG A 149 -4.97 7.84 -20.31
CA ARG A 149 -5.29 9.23 -20.67
C ARG A 149 -4.81 9.60 -22.08
N ALA A 150 -3.62 9.13 -22.49
CA ALA A 150 -3.10 9.36 -23.82
C ALA A 150 -3.98 8.74 -24.92
N ARG A 151 -4.53 7.54 -24.67
CA ARG A 151 -5.45 6.86 -25.59
C ARG A 151 -6.75 7.63 -25.76
N ILE A 152 -7.33 8.13 -24.67
CA ILE A 152 -8.57 8.94 -24.72
C ILE A 152 -8.34 10.23 -25.53
N LYS A 153 -7.29 10.99 -25.21
CA LYS A 153 -6.95 12.23 -25.94
C LYS A 153 -6.79 11.97 -27.43
N LYS A 154 -6.11 10.87 -27.82
CA LYS A 154 -5.97 10.48 -29.22
C LYS A 154 -7.32 10.20 -29.89
N ALA A 155 -8.22 9.49 -29.20
CA ALA A 155 -9.56 9.21 -29.71
C ALA A 155 -10.40 10.48 -29.88
N GLU A 156 -10.32 11.43 -28.95
CA GLU A 156 -11.00 12.73 -29.03
C GLU A 156 -10.47 13.56 -30.20
N LEU A 157 -9.15 13.63 -30.39
CA LEU A 157 -8.55 14.33 -31.55
C LEU A 157 -8.98 13.72 -32.89
N ILE A 158 -9.14 12.39 -32.95
CA ILE A 158 -9.65 11.72 -34.15
C ILE A 158 -11.12 12.08 -34.41
N LYS A 159 -11.96 12.14 -33.38
CA LYS A 159 -13.36 12.58 -33.49
C LYS A 159 -13.45 14.03 -33.99
N ILE A 160 -12.72 14.95 -33.37
CA ILE A 160 -12.70 16.37 -33.76
C ILE A 160 -12.29 16.52 -35.22
N LYS A 161 -11.20 15.86 -35.66
CA LYS A 161 -10.78 15.88 -37.08
C LYS A 161 -11.84 15.35 -38.04
N LYS A 162 -12.63 14.34 -37.62
CA LYS A 162 -13.71 13.78 -38.43
C LYS A 162 -14.89 14.75 -38.54
N ASP A 163 -15.25 15.42 -37.46
CA ASP A 163 -16.37 16.35 -37.43
C ASP A 163 -16.04 17.65 -38.19
N THR A 164 -14.82 18.18 -38.06
CA THR A 164 -14.36 19.32 -38.88
C THR A 164 -14.38 19.01 -40.37
N LYS A 165 -14.04 17.78 -40.80
CA LYS A 165 -14.14 17.38 -42.21
C LYS A 165 -15.58 17.28 -42.72
N LYS A 166 -16.57 17.06 -41.85
CA LYS A 166 -17.99 16.94 -42.24
C LYS A 166 -18.70 18.29 -42.34
N GLY A 167 -18.23 19.32 -41.64
CA GLY A 167 -18.83 20.67 -41.65
C GLY A 167 -18.29 21.63 -42.72
N ILE A 168 -17.44 21.15 -43.65
CA ILE A 168 -16.85 21.94 -44.75
C ILE A 168 -17.45 21.48 -46.10
N ILE A 169 -18.72 21.06 -46.13
CA ILE A 169 -19.48 20.76 -47.36
C ILE A 169 -20.72 21.64 -47.39
#